data_AF-A0A9D2A5L4-F1
#
_entry.id   AF-A0A9D2A5L4-F1
#
_cell.length_a   1.000
_cell.length_b   1.000
_cell.length_c   1.000
_cell.angle_alpha   90.00
_cell.angle_beta   90.00
_cell.angle_gamma   90.00
#
_symmetry.space_group_name_H-M   'P 1'
#
loop_
_entity.id
_entity.type
_entity.pdbx_description
1 polymer ?
#
loop_
_entity_poly.entity_id
_entity_poly.type
_entity_poly.pdbx_seq_one_letter_code
_entity_poly.pdbx_strand_id
1 'polypeptide(L)'
;MIDIDAPYFPFPKDSKFTKLLQMGRLSNYTSEELDQYYYALKVYRDNRNVYEYMMESEERGLERGMKKGMEKGIEKGKIETARNLKQLGVSIDVIVQATGLSEEEVQQL
;
A
#
# COMPACT_ATOMS: atom_id res chain seq x y z
N MET A 1 38.49 16.50 5.85
CA MET A 1 37.06 16.79 5.58
C MET A 1 36.23 16.02 6.60
N ILE A 2 35.24 16.63 7.27
CA ILE A 2 34.42 15.95 8.30
C ILE A 2 33.40 15.04 7.61
N ASP A 3 33.45 13.74 7.86
CA ASP A 3 32.51 12.77 7.31
C ASP A 3 31.15 12.85 8.02
N ILE A 4 30.08 13.07 7.25
CA ILE A 4 28.71 13.20 7.76
C ILE A 4 28.00 11.84 7.86
N ASP A 5 28.56 10.81 7.22
CA ASP A 5 28.11 9.43 7.32
C ASP A 5 28.85 8.65 8.42
N ALA A 6 29.77 9.32 9.13
CA ALA A 6 30.45 8.76 10.28
C ALA A 6 29.44 8.30 11.35
N PRO A 7 29.67 7.13 12.00
CA PRO A 7 28.76 6.56 12.99
C PRO A 7 28.55 7.46 14.23
N TYR A 8 29.39 8.49 14.40
CA TYR A 8 29.33 9.46 15.50
C TYR A 8 29.13 10.91 15.02
N PHE A 9 28.39 11.12 13.92
CA PHE A 9 28.03 12.49 13.53
C PHE A 9 27.09 13.10 14.60
N PRO A 10 27.47 14.21 15.27
CA PRO A 10 26.82 14.66 16.50
C PRO A 10 25.47 15.37 16.30
N PHE A 11 24.92 15.37 15.08
CA PHE A 11 23.67 16.05 14.75
C PHE A 11 22.70 15.14 13.99
N PRO A 12 21.38 15.30 14.16
CA PRO A 12 20.39 14.60 13.36
C PRO A 12 20.60 14.84 11.86
N LYS A 13 20.54 13.78 11.05
CA LYS A 13 20.83 13.83 9.60
C LYS A 13 19.98 14.86 8.84
N ASP A 14 18.75 15.15 9.29
CA ASP A 14 17.84 16.10 8.65
C ASP A 14 17.81 17.51 9.28
N SER A 15 18.75 17.82 10.18
CA SER A 15 18.77 19.11 10.87
C SER A 15 19.10 20.29 9.93
N LYS A 16 18.67 21.51 10.31
CA LYS A 16 19.07 22.75 9.62
C LYS A 16 20.61 22.90 9.55
N PHE A 17 21.31 22.41 10.57
CA PHE A 17 22.77 22.40 10.64
C PHE A 17 23.40 21.46 9.60
N THR A 18 22.86 20.25 9.42
CA THR A 18 23.34 19.30 8.42
C THR A 18 23.14 19.84 7.01
N LYS A 19 22.01 20.52 6.74
CA LYS A 19 21.76 21.20 5.46
C LYS A 19 22.77 22.33 5.19
N LEU A 20 23.07 23.15 6.20
CA LEU A 20 24.09 24.22 6.09
C LEU A 20 25.50 23.65 5.87
N LEU A 21 25.87 22.57 6.56
CA LEU A 21 27.16 21.89 6.39
C LEU A 21 27.29 21.30 4.98
N GLN A 22 26.20 20.74 4.44
CA GLN A 22 26.14 20.24 3.07
C GLN A 22 26.25 21.37 2.05
N MET A 23 25.54 22.48 2.25
CA MET A 23 25.67 23.68 1.40
C MET A 23 27.09 24.25 1.40
N GLY A 24 27.75 24.32 2.56
CA GLY A 24 29.15 24.75 2.67
C GLY A 24 30.15 23.77 2.03
N ARG A 25 29.80 22.49 1.89
CA ARG A 25 30.58 21.53 1.10
C ARG A 25 30.40 21.75 -0.39
N LEU A 26 29.15 21.92 -0.83
CA LEU A 26 28.81 22.20 -2.22
C LEU A 26 29.40 23.54 -2.70
N SER A 27 29.54 24.54 -1.84
CA SER A 27 30.19 25.81 -2.22
C SER A 27 31.68 25.66 -2.54
N ASN A 28 32.32 24.57 -2.10
CA ASN A 28 33.71 24.25 -2.43
C ASN A 28 33.85 23.34 -3.65
N TYR A 29 32.74 22.90 -4.26
CA TYR A 29 32.79 22.06 -5.46
C TYR A 29 33.06 22.92 -6.69
N THR A 30 33.78 22.35 -7.65
CA THR A 30 33.83 22.88 -9.01
C THR A 30 32.48 22.71 -9.69
N SER A 31 32.23 23.46 -10.78
CA SER A 31 30.98 23.34 -11.53
C SER A 31 30.72 21.91 -12.02
N GLU A 32 31.76 21.18 -12.42
CA GLU A 32 31.64 19.79 -12.87
C GLU A 32 31.24 18.84 -11.73
N GLU A 33 31.84 19.00 -10.54
CA GLU A 33 31.48 18.21 -9.36
C GLU A 33 30.05 18.50 -8.88
N LEU A 34 29.59 19.76 -9.01
CA LEU A 34 28.20 20.13 -8.73
C LEU A 34 27.23 19.47 -9.71
N ASP A 35 27.54 19.47 -11.00
CA ASP A 35 26.70 18.84 -12.02
C ASP A 35 26.58 17.33 -11.79
N GLN A 36 27.70 16.67 -11.48
CA GLN A 36 27.72 15.24 -11.12
C GLN A 36 26.90 14.96 -9.85
N TYR A 37 27.03 15.81 -8.83
CA TYR A 37 26.26 15.69 -7.59
C TYR A 37 24.75 15.84 -7.83
N TYR A 38 24.32 16.87 -8.58
CA TYR A 38 22.90 17.06 -8.90
C TYR A 38 22.35 15.94 -9.77
N TYR A 39 23.14 15.43 -10.71
CA TYR A 39 22.76 14.26 -11.50
C TYR A 39 22.55 13.03 -10.61
N ALA A 40 23.48 12.74 -9.70
CA ALA A 40 23.35 11.64 -8.75
C ALA A 40 22.11 11.78 -7.85
N LEU A 41 21.84 13.00 -7.35
CA LEU A 41 20.61 13.28 -6.59
C LEU A 41 19.34 13.05 -7.41
N LYS A 42 19.34 13.44 -8.69
CA LYS A 42 18.21 13.22 -9.59
C LYS A 42 17.95 11.72 -9.73
N VAL A 43 18.98 10.94 -10.07
CA VAL A 43 18.88 9.48 -10.20
C VAL A 43 18.37 8.83 -8.91
N TYR A 44 18.91 9.24 -7.75
CA TYR A 44 18.45 8.75 -6.46
C TYR A 44 16.96 9.02 -6.22
N ARG A 45 16.49 10.24 -6.52
CA ARG A 45 15.09 10.62 -6.37
C ARG A 45 14.17 9.85 -7.32
N ASP A 46 14.57 9.71 -8.58
CA ASP A 46 13.79 8.97 -9.57
C ASP A 46 13.64 7.50 -9.16
N ASN A 47 14.74 6.86 -8.73
CA ASN A 47 14.72 5.48 -8.24
C ASN A 47 13.86 5.32 -6.98
N ARG A 48 13.97 6.26 -6.04
CA ARG A 48 13.17 6.26 -4.82
C ARG A 48 11.67 6.38 -5.14
N ASN A 49 11.30 7.29 -6.04
CA ASN A 49 9.91 7.46 -6.46
C ASN A 49 9.34 6.19 -7.10
N VAL A 50 10.13 5.51 -7.95
CA VAL A 50 9.73 4.23 -8.55
C VAL A 50 9.52 3.16 -7.47
N TYR A 51 10.44 3.08 -6.50
CA TYR A 51 10.32 2.11 -5.41
C TYR A 51 9.09 2.38 -4.53
N GLU A 52 8.88 3.64 -4.12
CA GLU A 52 7.71 4.03 -3.31
C GLU A 52 6.41 3.72 -4.05
N TYR A 53 6.33 4.04 -5.35
CA TYR A 53 5.17 3.72 -6.18
C TYR A 53 4.92 2.21 -6.29
N MET A 54 5.98 1.40 -6.42
CA MET A 54 5.88 -0.06 -6.48
C MET A 54 5.31 -0.61 -5.17
N MET A 55 5.85 -0.18 -4.02
CA MET A 55 5.38 -0.59 -2.70
C MET A 55 3.92 -0.20 -2.47
N GLU A 56 3.55 1.05 -2.77
CA GLU A 56 2.16 1.51 -2.63
C GLU A 56 1.20 0.75 -3.56
N SER A 57 1.65 0.43 -4.78
CA SER A 57 0.86 -0.34 -5.74
C SER A 57 0.62 -1.78 -5.27
N GLU A 58 1.62 -2.41 -4.67
CA GLU A 58 1.51 -3.76 -4.09
C GLU A 58 0.53 -3.77 -2.91
N GLU A 59 0.68 -2.84 -1.97
CA GLU A 59 -0.20 -2.72 -0.81
C GLU A 59 -1.67 -2.50 -1.23
N ARG A 60 -1.92 -1.55 -2.14
CA ARG A 60 -3.26 -1.31 -2.70
C ARG A 60 -3.79 -2.53 -3.46
N GLY A 61 -2.92 -3.25 -4.16
CA GLY A 61 -3.28 -4.47 -4.88
C GLY A 61 -3.77 -5.57 -3.93
N LEU A 62 -3.03 -5.79 -2.84
CA LEU A 62 -3.38 -6.74 -1.79
C LEU A 62 -4.68 -6.36 -1.09
N GLU A 63 -4.82 -5.11 -0.66
CA GLU A 63 -6.04 -4.63 0.01
C GLU A 63 -7.28 -4.81 -0.88
N ARG A 64 -7.20 -4.38 -2.16
CA ARG A 64 -8.28 -4.57 -3.14
C ARG A 64 -8.59 -6.04 -3.37
N GLY A 65 -7.55 -6.89 -3.45
CA GLY A 65 -7.69 -8.34 -3.60
C GLY A 65 -8.42 -8.97 -2.42
N MET A 66 -8.01 -8.65 -1.20
CA MET A 66 -8.63 -9.14 0.03
C MET A 66 -10.08 -8.69 0.15
N LYS A 67 -10.38 -7.40 -0.07
CA LYS A 67 -11.75 -6.88 -0.01
C LYS A 67 -12.67 -7.59 -1.00
N LYS A 68 -12.26 -7.66 -2.29
CA LYS A 68 -13.03 -8.36 -3.32
C LYS A 68 -13.18 -9.85 -3.02
N GLY A 69 -12.15 -10.49 -2.49
CA GLY A 69 -12.17 -11.89 -2.09
C GLY A 69 -13.17 -12.16 -0.97
N MET A 70 -13.18 -11.30 0.06
CA MET A 70 -14.08 -11.40 1.20
C MET A 70 -15.54 -11.16 0.80
N GLU A 71 -15.82 -10.12 0.03
CA GLU A 71 -17.17 -9.84 -0.49
C GLU A 71 -17.72 -11.02 -1.30
N LYS A 72 -16.92 -11.54 -2.26
CA LYS A 72 -17.30 -12.72 -3.05
C LYS A 72 -17.47 -13.98 -2.19
N GLY A 73 -16.64 -14.15 -1.16
CA GLY A 73 -16.72 -15.28 -0.25
C GLY A 73 -18.00 -15.25 0.58
N ILE A 74 -18.35 -14.09 1.13
CA ILE A 74 -19.59 -13.88 1.89
C ILE A 74 -20.80 -14.17 1.01
N GLU A 75 -20.85 -13.63 -0.21
CA GLU A 75 -21.99 -13.82 -1.10
C GLU A 75 -22.16 -15.27 -1.55
N LYS A 76 -21.05 -15.95 -1.92
CA LYS A 76 -21.08 -17.40 -2.20
C LYS A 76 -21.55 -18.20 -0.99
N GLY A 77 -21.07 -17.86 0.21
CA GLY A 77 -21.46 -18.52 1.45
C GLY A 77 -22.96 -18.36 1.76
N LYS A 78 -23.53 -17.17 1.54
CA LYS A 78 -24.97 -16.92 1.67
C LYS A 78 -25.77 -17.81 0.71
N ILE A 79 -25.38 -17.85 -0.56
CA ILE A 79 -26.06 -18.65 -1.60
C ILE A 79 -25.98 -20.15 -1.28
N GLU A 80 -24.81 -20.65 -0.90
CA GLU A 80 -24.61 -22.05 -0.55
C GLU A 80 -25.43 -22.43 0.69
N THR A 81 -25.44 -21.58 1.71
CA THR A 81 -26.25 -21.77 2.91
C THR A 81 -27.74 -21.81 2.56
N ALA A 82 -28.22 -20.87 1.75
CA ALA A 82 -29.63 -20.84 1.33
C ALA A 82 -30.04 -22.10 0.57
N ARG A 83 -29.20 -22.58 -0.37
CA ARG A 83 -29.43 -23.84 -1.09
C ARG A 83 -29.53 -25.03 -0.14
N ASN A 84 -28.60 -25.14 0.79
CA ASN A 84 -28.57 -26.24 1.74
C ASN A 84 -29.81 -26.23 2.65
N LEU A 85 -30.19 -25.05 3.16
CA LEU A 85 -31.40 -24.91 3.99
C LEU A 85 -32.68 -25.23 3.21
N LYS A 86 -32.76 -24.82 1.94
CA LYS A 86 -33.90 -25.14 1.06
C LYS A 86 -34.02 -26.64 0.81
N GLN A 87 -32.89 -27.32 0.56
CA GLN A 87 -32.86 -28.78 0.43
C GLN A 87 -33.28 -29.52 1.70
N LEU A 88 -33.01 -28.94 2.87
CA LEU A 88 -33.45 -29.46 4.17
C LEU A 88 -34.93 -29.16 4.48
N GLY A 89 -35.66 -28.51 3.57
CA GLY A 89 -37.08 -28.21 3.73
C GLY A 89 -37.37 -27.06 4.71
N VAL A 90 -36.38 -26.22 5.00
CA VAL A 90 -36.58 -25.02 5.83
C VAL A 90 -37.47 -24.03 5.07
N SER A 91 -38.40 -23.37 5.77
CA SER A 91 -39.30 -22.39 5.15
C SER A 91 -38.54 -21.20 4.56
N ILE A 92 -39.00 -20.69 3.43
CA ILE A 92 -38.38 -19.59 2.68
C ILE A 92 -38.17 -18.35 3.59
N ASP A 93 -39.15 -17.99 4.41
CA ASP A 93 -39.05 -16.85 5.34
C ASP A 93 -37.83 -16.95 6.28
N VAL A 94 -37.57 -18.15 6.80
CA VAL A 94 -36.43 -18.41 7.71
C VAL A 94 -35.11 -18.36 6.94
N ILE A 95 -35.09 -18.83 5.69
CA ILE A 95 -33.89 -18.78 4.84
C ILE A 95 -33.53 -17.34 4.49
N VAL A 96 -34.52 -16.52 4.11
CA VAL A 96 -34.37 -15.08 3.86
C VAL A 96 -33.79 -14.40 5.10
N GLN A 97 -34.34 -14.65 6.29
CA GLN A 97 -33.83 -14.09 7.54
C GLN A 97 -32.40 -14.55 7.87
N ALA A 98 -32.08 -15.83 7.64
CA ALA A 98 -30.77 -16.40 7.99
C ALA A 98 -29.64 -15.96 7.04
N THR A 99 -29.95 -15.76 5.76
CA THR A 99 -28.94 -15.49 4.72
C THR A 99 -28.90 -14.03 4.28
N GLY A 100 -29.98 -13.28 4.51
CA GLY A 100 -30.15 -11.92 4.05
C GLY A 100 -30.27 -11.80 2.52
N LEU A 101 -30.63 -12.88 1.84
CA LEU A 101 -31.03 -12.88 0.43
C LEU A 101 -32.50 -12.49 0.31
N SER A 102 -32.92 -11.98 -0.86
CA SER A 102 -34.32 -11.68 -1.13
C SER A 102 -35.15 -12.96 -1.26
N GLU A 103 -36.47 -12.84 -1.07
CA GLU A 103 -37.37 -13.98 -1.26
C GLU A 103 -37.28 -14.52 -2.70
N GLU A 104 -37.22 -13.64 -3.70
CA GLU A 104 -37.06 -14.01 -5.11
C GLU A 104 -35.75 -14.76 -5.35
N GLU A 105 -34.65 -14.29 -4.77
CA GLU A 105 -33.34 -14.96 -4.86
C GLU A 105 -33.44 -16.38 -4.30
N VAL A 106 -34.00 -16.55 -3.10
CA VAL A 106 -34.17 -17.87 -2.46
C VAL A 106 -35.11 -18.77 -3.25
N GLN A 107 -36.20 -18.24 -3.83
CA GLN A 107 -37.12 -19.01 -4.66
C GLN A 107 -36.45 -19.52 -5.94
N GLN A 108 -35.53 -18.77 -6.52
CA GLN A 108 -34.79 -19.12 -7.75
C GLN A 108 -33.61 -20.09 -7.53
N LEU A 109 -33.15 -20.29 -6.29
CA LEU A 109 -32.07 -21.23 -5.94
C LEU A 109 -32.46 -22.71 -6.02
#